data_AF-A0A7V2WXF0-F1
#
_entry.id   AF-A0A7V2WXF0-F1
#
_cell.length_a   1.000
_cell.length_b   1.000
_cell.length_c   1.000
_cell.angle_alpha   90.00
_cell.angle_beta   90.00
_cell.angle_gamma   90.00
#
_symmetry.space_group_name_H-M   'P 1'
#
loop_
_entity.id
_entity.type
_entity.pdbx_description
1 polymer ?
#
loop_
_entity_poly.entity_id
_entity_poly.type
_entity_poly.pdbx_seq_one_letter_code
_entity_poly.pdbx_strand_id
1 'polypeptide(L)'
;MASTSARKGKAANRDGPAGERATPGHAVDWDDVARLLAAGHSHREVCELAGCTLPQLQAKLARSAAFREAVERHREQGPGEPAVMYDRLRRLVYTHLERLVRSGNLRVLLWIADKLKLVQPLDKAAPELELQSVLENLSDEELARFEALGHK
;
A
#
# COMPACT_ATOMS: atom_id res chain seq x y z
N MET A 1 -40.90 53.57 32.16
CA MET A 1 -40.85 52.27 32.86
C MET A 1 -39.59 51.55 32.41
N ALA A 2 -38.59 51.51 33.29
CA ALA A 2 -37.34 50.80 33.10
C ALA A 2 -37.54 49.34 33.50
N SER A 3 -37.13 48.40 32.65
CA SER A 3 -36.84 47.03 33.04
C SER A 3 -35.62 46.53 32.27
N THR A 4 -34.51 46.67 32.95
CA THR A 4 -33.25 45.93 32.86
C THR A 4 -33.50 44.43 32.77
N SER A 5 -32.77 43.69 31.93
CA SER A 5 -31.99 42.54 32.41
C SER A 5 -31.05 42.02 31.32
N ALA A 6 -29.77 42.31 31.51
CA ALA A 6 -28.69 41.54 30.94
C ALA A 6 -28.70 40.12 31.53
N ARG A 7 -28.32 39.11 30.74
CA ARG A 7 -27.70 37.91 31.30
C ARG A 7 -26.58 37.40 30.40
N LYS A 8 -25.38 37.60 30.94
CA LYS A 8 -24.08 37.09 30.52
C LYS A 8 -23.84 35.76 31.25
N GLY A 9 -23.44 34.73 30.53
CA GLY A 9 -22.81 33.50 31.03
C GLY A 9 -22.18 32.83 29.81
N LYS A 10 -20.87 32.88 29.58
CA LYS A 10 -19.67 32.46 30.33
C LYS A 10 -19.61 30.95 30.58
N ALA A 11 -18.73 30.34 29.78
CA ALA A 11 -17.96 29.10 29.95
C ALA A 11 -18.69 27.75 29.90
N ALA A 12 -18.38 26.98 28.86
CA ALA A 12 -17.95 25.61 29.03
C ALA A 12 -16.99 25.23 27.89
N ASN A 13 -15.70 25.35 28.20
CA ASN A 13 -14.63 24.69 27.48
C ASN A 13 -14.90 23.18 27.49
N ARG A 14 -14.97 22.54 26.33
CA ARG A 14 -14.91 21.08 26.19
C ARG A 14 -13.79 20.76 25.21
N ASP A 15 -12.57 20.89 25.71
CA ASP A 15 -11.42 20.16 25.20
C ASP A 15 -11.67 18.66 25.44
N GLY A 16 -12.19 17.98 24.43
CA GLY A 16 -12.17 16.52 24.35
C GLY A 16 -11.19 16.11 23.25
N PRO A 17 -10.19 15.25 23.52
CA PRO A 17 -9.29 14.78 22.48
C PRO A 17 -9.96 13.60 21.77
N ALA A 18 -10.76 13.89 20.74
CA ALA A 18 -11.32 12.87 19.86
C ALA A 18 -11.35 13.40 18.44
N GLY A 19 -10.52 12.80 17.60
CA GLY A 19 -10.41 13.17 16.20
C GLY A 19 -9.01 12.87 15.71
N GLU A 20 -8.71 11.57 15.57
CA GLU A 20 -7.68 11.11 14.65
C GLU A 20 -7.72 11.98 13.39
N ARG A 21 -6.57 12.57 13.10
CA ARG A 21 -6.37 13.49 11.99
C ARG A 21 -6.94 12.85 10.74
N ALA A 22 -8.01 13.44 10.20
CA ALA A 22 -8.51 13.12 8.89
C ALA A 22 -7.32 13.18 7.91
N THR A 23 -6.94 12.01 7.40
CA THR A 23 -6.03 11.90 6.27
C THR A 23 -6.56 12.80 5.16
N PRO A 24 -5.69 13.54 4.44
CA PRO A 24 -6.12 14.52 3.45
C PRO A 24 -7.11 13.87 2.49
N GLY A 25 -8.31 14.45 2.42
CA GLY A 25 -9.45 13.87 1.72
C GLY A 25 -9.13 13.63 0.25
N HIS A 26 -8.85 12.37 -0.08
CA HIS A 26 -8.79 11.94 -1.46
C HIS A 26 -10.19 12.18 -2.05
N ALA A 27 -10.27 12.96 -3.13
CA ALA A 27 -11.53 13.14 -3.83
C ALA A 27 -12.01 11.76 -4.31
N VAL A 28 -13.21 11.36 -3.90
CA VAL A 28 -13.79 10.07 -4.30
C VAL A 28 -13.92 10.04 -5.82
N ASP A 29 -13.20 9.12 -6.46
CA ASP A 29 -13.35 8.85 -7.89
C ASP A 29 -14.62 8.05 -8.14
N TRP A 30 -15.69 8.75 -8.52
CA TRP A 30 -16.98 8.12 -8.75
C TRP A 30 -17.01 7.21 -9.99
N ASP A 31 -16.11 7.34 -10.96
CA ASP A 31 -16.06 6.39 -12.06
C ASP A 31 -15.53 5.02 -11.57
N ASP A 32 -14.53 5.05 -10.68
CA ASP A 32 -14.00 3.85 -10.05
C ASP A 32 -15.04 3.15 -9.17
N VAL A 33 -15.79 3.93 -8.36
CA VAL A 33 -16.91 3.42 -7.56
C VAL A 33 -17.96 2.76 -8.47
N ALA A 34 -18.33 3.39 -9.59
CA ALA A 34 -19.33 2.84 -10.51
C ALA A 34 -18.88 1.50 -11.11
N ARG A 35 -17.59 1.39 -11.42
CA ARG A 35 -16.96 0.18 -11.94
C ARG A 35 -16.90 -0.94 -10.92
N LEU A 36 -16.56 -0.64 -9.67
CA LEU A 36 -16.56 -1.64 -8.58
C LEU A 36 -17.97 -2.18 -8.33
N LEU A 37 -18.99 -1.33 -8.37
CA LEU A 37 -20.39 -1.77 -8.30
C LEU A 37 -20.81 -2.60 -9.51
N ALA A 38 -20.33 -2.26 -10.71
CA ALA A 38 -20.57 -3.02 -11.92
C ALA A 38 -19.93 -4.41 -11.87
N ALA A 39 -18.75 -4.52 -11.25
CA ALA A 39 -18.04 -5.79 -11.02
C ALA A 39 -18.70 -6.68 -9.95
N GLY A 40 -19.76 -6.20 -9.28
CA GLY A 40 -20.53 -6.99 -8.31
C GLY A 40 -20.03 -6.92 -6.87
N HIS A 41 -19.13 -6.00 -6.53
CA HIS A 41 -18.71 -5.77 -5.14
C HIS A 41 -19.87 -5.28 -4.27
N SER A 42 -19.87 -5.68 -3.00
CA SER A 42 -20.86 -5.18 -2.04
C SER A 42 -20.63 -3.71 -1.72
N HIS A 43 -21.68 -2.99 -1.33
CA HIS A 43 -21.57 -1.56 -1.01
C HIS A 43 -20.53 -1.24 0.06
N ARG A 44 -20.33 -2.15 1.02
CA ARG A 44 -19.35 -1.97 2.10
C ARG A 44 -17.92 -2.07 1.58
N GLU A 45 -17.62 -3.08 0.76
CA GLU A 45 -16.31 -3.25 0.13
C GLU A 45 -15.98 -2.06 -0.78
N VAL A 46 -16.94 -1.58 -1.56
CA VAL A 46 -16.76 -0.38 -2.41
C VAL A 46 -16.40 0.85 -1.58
N CYS A 47 -17.06 1.04 -0.43
CA CYS A 47 -16.75 2.15 0.48
C CYS A 47 -15.34 2.07 1.04
N GLU A 48 -14.91 0.87 1.46
CA GLU A 48 -13.56 0.63 1.99
C GLU A 48 -12.48 0.84 0.92
N LEU A 49 -12.72 0.40 -0.32
CA LEU A 49 -11.77 0.52 -1.44
C LEU A 49 -11.67 1.95 -2.00
N ALA A 50 -12.81 2.62 -2.18
CA ALA A 50 -12.86 3.95 -2.79
C ALA A 50 -12.69 5.10 -1.79
N GLY A 51 -12.62 4.79 -0.49
CA GLY A 51 -12.48 5.80 0.57
C GLY A 51 -13.71 6.69 0.71
N CYS A 52 -14.91 6.15 0.46
CA CYS A 52 -16.19 6.86 0.63
C CYS A 52 -17.02 6.22 1.75
N THR A 53 -17.99 6.96 2.29
CA THR A 53 -18.88 6.43 3.34
C THR A 53 -20.15 5.85 2.73
N LEU A 54 -20.75 4.85 3.39
CA LEU A 54 -21.98 4.21 2.94
C LEU A 54 -23.14 5.22 2.70
N PRO A 55 -23.36 6.22 3.57
CA PRO A 55 -24.38 7.24 3.30
C PRO A 55 -24.09 8.08 2.05
N GLN A 56 -22.82 8.40 1.78
CA GLN A 56 -22.43 9.13 0.55
C GLN A 56 -22.71 8.30 -0.70
N LEU A 57 -22.37 7.01 -0.67
CA LEU A 57 -22.63 6.08 -1.76
C LEU A 57 -24.14 5.93 -2.04
N GLN A 58 -24.94 5.72 -0.99
CA GLN A 58 -26.39 5.62 -1.10
C GLN A 58 -27.03 6.91 -1.63
N ALA A 59 -26.57 8.06 -1.13
CA ALA A 59 -27.04 9.36 -1.62
C ALA A 59 -26.68 9.56 -3.11
N LYS A 60 -25.49 9.13 -3.53
CA LYS A 60 -25.07 9.20 -4.93
C LYS A 60 -25.93 8.30 -5.82
N LEU A 61 -26.18 7.06 -5.41
CA LEU A 61 -27.06 6.11 -6.11
C LEU A 61 -28.49 6.64 -6.25
N ALA A 62 -29.04 7.22 -5.18
CA ALA A 62 -30.41 7.72 -5.18
C ALA A 62 -30.58 9.01 -6.02
N ARG A 63 -29.60 9.92 -5.97
CA ARG A 63 -29.76 11.28 -6.52
C ARG A 63 -29.19 11.45 -7.93
N SER A 64 -28.27 10.59 -8.36
CA SER A 64 -27.53 10.78 -9.62
C SER A 64 -27.91 9.71 -10.65
N ALA A 65 -28.83 10.05 -11.56
CA ALA A 65 -29.18 9.18 -12.70
C ALA A 65 -27.94 8.84 -13.55
N ALA A 66 -27.11 9.84 -13.86
CA ALA A 66 -25.87 9.65 -14.61
C ALA A 66 -24.88 8.67 -13.94
N PHE A 67 -24.91 8.55 -12.61
CA PHE A 67 -24.06 7.60 -11.90
C PHE A 67 -24.61 6.18 -12.03
N ARG A 68 -25.93 6.00 -11.92
CA ARG A 68 -26.58 4.71 -12.17
C ARG A 68 -26.36 4.24 -13.60
N GLU A 69 -26.51 5.13 -14.58
CA GLU A 69 -26.22 4.83 -15.99
C GLU A 69 -24.75 4.47 -16.21
N ALA A 70 -23.82 5.11 -15.50
CA ALA A 70 -22.41 4.73 -15.56
C ALA A 70 -22.18 3.32 -15.01
N VAL A 71 -22.85 2.94 -13.91
CA VAL A 71 -22.80 1.57 -13.37
C VAL A 71 -23.32 0.56 -14.40
N GLU A 72 -24.49 0.81 -15.00
CA GLU A 72 -25.03 -0.10 -16.02
C GLU A 72 -24.14 -0.18 -17.25
N ARG A 73 -23.59 0.95 -17.71
CA ARG A 73 -22.64 0.98 -18.83
C ARG A 73 -21.40 0.14 -18.54
N HIS A 74 -20.85 0.23 -17.33
CA HIS A 74 -19.71 -0.61 -16.91
C HIS A 74 -20.11 -2.09 -16.80
N ARG A 75 -21.37 -2.42 -16.46
CA ARG A 75 -21.86 -3.81 -16.47
C ARG A 75 -21.99 -4.37 -17.88
N GLU A 76 -22.55 -3.58 -18.80
CA GLU A 76 -22.71 -3.93 -20.21
C GLU A 76 -21.37 -4.09 -20.92
N GLN A 77 -20.36 -3.29 -20.55
CA GLN A 77 -19.00 -3.41 -21.04
C GLN A 77 -18.27 -4.67 -20.54
N GLY A 78 -18.87 -5.42 -19.59
CA GLY A 78 -18.28 -6.59 -18.96
C GLY A 78 -17.02 -6.24 -18.16
N PRO A 79 -16.31 -7.24 -17.58
CA PRO A 79 -14.94 -7.01 -17.16
C PRO A 79 -14.17 -6.57 -18.41
N GLY A 80 -13.84 -5.27 -18.48
CA GLY A 80 -13.16 -4.69 -19.63
C GLY A 80 -11.96 -5.55 -20.02
N GLU A 81 -11.62 -5.51 -21.32
CA GLU A 81 -10.59 -6.33 -21.94
C GLU A 81 -9.42 -6.60 -20.96
N PRO A 82 -9.06 -7.87 -20.69
CA PRO A 82 -8.13 -8.23 -19.60
C PRO A 82 -6.82 -7.41 -19.59
N ALA A 83 -6.37 -6.99 -20.77
CA ALA A 83 -5.23 -6.10 -20.97
C ALA A 83 -5.40 -4.72 -20.30
N VAL A 84 -6.59 -4.12 -20.40
CA VAL A 84 -6.91 -2.81 -19.80
C VAL A 84 -6.98 -2.91 -18.29
N MET A 85 -7.59 -3.98 -17.77
CA MET A 85 -7.65 -4.26 -16.33
C MET A 85 -6.25 -4.48 -15.76
N TYR A 86 -5.43 -5.28 -16.43
CA TYR A 86 -4.03 -5.51 -16.05
C TYR A 86 -3.22 -4.23 -16.05
N ASP A 87 -3.31 -3.41 -17.11
CA ASP A 87 -2.55 -2.16 -17.21
C ASP A 87 -2.97 -1.14 -16.12
N ARG A 88 -4.25 -1.14 -15.75
CA ARG A 88 -4.76 -0.33 -14.64
C ARG A 88 -4.23 -0.81 -13.29
N LEU A 89 -4.30 -2.11 -13.01
CA LEU A 89 -3.75 -2.70 -11.79
C LEU A 89 -2.25 -2.42 -11.69
N ARG A 90 -1.53 -2.58 -12.80
CA ARG A 90 -0.11 -2.25 -12.90
C ARG A 90 0.13 -0.81 -12.47
N ARG A 91 -0.53 0.18 -13.07
CA ARG A 91 -0.38 1.61 -12.70
C ARG A 91 -0.65 1.87 -11.22
N LEU A 92 -1.68 1.24 -10.64
CA LEU A 92 -2.04 1.41 -9.23
C LEU A 92 -0.94 0.86 -8.31
N VAL A 93 -0.47 -0.36 -8.59
CA VAL A 93 0.62 -0.99 -7.83
C VAL A 93 1.91 -0.15 -7.91
N TYR A 94 2.27 0.34 -9.10
CA TYR A 94 3.44 1.23 -9.26
C TYR A 94 3.30 2.50 -8.43
N THR A 95 2.16 3.18 -8.49
CA THR A 95 1.91 4.40 -7.70
C THR A 95 2.06 4.15 -6.20
N HIS A 96 1.55 3.00 -5.71
CA HIS A 96 1.66 2.65 -4.30
C HIS A 96 3.10 2.30 -3.89
N LEU A 97 3.82 1.57 -4.73
CA LEU A 97 5.23 1.25 -4.52
C LEU A 97 6.10 2.51 -4.49
N GLU A 98 5.91 3.44 -5.43
CA GLU A 98 6.63 4.72 -5.46
C GLU A 98 6.41 5.52 -4.18
N ARG A 99 5.16 5.57 -3.69
CA ARG A 99 4.85 6.24 -2.42
C ARG A 99 5.57 5.59 -1.25
N LEU A 100 5.60 4.26 -1.18
CA LEU A 100 6.27 3.51 -0.12
C LEU A 100 7.80 3.72 -0.17
N VAL A 101 8.38 3.75 -1.36
CA VAL A 101 9.81 4.07 -1.59
C VAL A 101 10.12 5.48 -1.11
N ARG A 102 9.33 6.49 -1.51
CA ARG A 102 9.51 7.89 -1.07
C ARG A 102 9.35 8.07 0.44
N SER A 103 8.50 7.27 1.08
CA SER A 103 8.33 7.29 2.54
C SER A 103 9.49 6.65 3.32
N GLY A 104 10.46 6.06 2.62
CA GLY A 104 11.60 5.38 3.26
C GLY A 104 11.22 4.03 3.88
N ASN A 105 10.18 3.35 3.38
CA ASN A 105 9.80 2.04 3.91
C ASN A 105 10.91 1.01 3.63
N LEU A 106 11.72 0.72 4.64
CA LEU A 106 12.90 -0.13 4.52
C LEU A 106 12.58 -1.53 3.98
N ARG A 107 11.48 -2.13 4.39
CA ARG A 107 11.07 -3.47 3.92
C ARG A 107 10.81 -3.48 2.42
N VAL A 108 10.13 -2.46 1.90
CA VAL A 108 9.84 -2.31 0.47
C VAL A 108 11.12 -2.02 -0.31
N LEU A 109 12.00 -1.18 0.21
CA LEU A 109 13.30 -0.89 -0.40
C LEU A 109 14.17 -2.15 -0.52
N LEU A 110 14.30 -2.92 0.55
CA LEU A 110 15.05 -4.19 0.55
C LEU A 110 14.42 -5.22 -0.39
N TRP A 111 13.09 -5.31 -0.42
CA TRP A 111 12.38 -6.19 -1.34
C TRP A 111 12.63 -5.80 -2.82
N ILE A 112 12.53 -4.51 -3.16
CA ILE A 112 12.85 -4.02 -4.50
C ILE A 112 14.31 -4.32 -4.85
N ALA A 113 15.23 -4.08 -3.92
CA ALA A 113 16.65 -4.30 -4.12
C ALA A 113 16.99 -5.79 -4.34
N ASP A 114 16.32 -6.71 -3.65
CA ASP A 114 16.40 -8.16 -3.94
C ASP A 114 15.85 -8.50 -5.33
N LYS A 115 14.68 -7.95 -5.70
CA LYS A 115 14.05 -8.23 -7.01
C LYS A 115 14.87 -7.69 -8.17
N LEU A 116 15.48 -6.52 -8.01
CA LEU A 116 16.39 -5.92 -8.97
C LEU A 116 17.81 -6.49 -8.88
N LYS A 117 18.06 -7.45 -7.97
CA LYS A 117 19.38 -8.07 -7.75
C LYS A 117 20.49 -7.04 -7.48
N LEU A 118 20.13 -5.94 -6.83
CA LEU A 118 21.04 -4.87 -6.41
C LEU A 118 21.79 -5.22 -5.12
N VAL A 119 21.24 -6.16 -4.34
CA VAL A 119 21.87 -6.68 -3.14
C VAL A 119 22.35 -8.09 -3.45
N GLN A 120 23.66 -8.33 -3.30
CA GLN A 120 24.15 -9.70 -3.23
C GLN A 120 23.60 -10.32 -1.93
N PRO A 121 22.97 -11.51 -1.99
CA PRO A 121 22.64 -12.24 -0.78
C PRO A 121 23.91 -12.37 0.07
N LEU A 122 23.84 -12.12 1.37
CA LEU A 122 24.99 -12.31 2.27
C LEU A 122 25.56 -13.73 2.13
N ASP A 123 24.72 -14.72 1.80
CA ASP A 123 25.10 -16.12 1.58
C ASP A 123 25.94 -16.36 0.30
N LYS A 124 26.15 -15.35 -0.56
CA LYS A 124 26.97 -15.45 -1.77
C LYS A 124 28.42 -14.99 -1.60
N ALA A 125 28.82 -14.51 -0.42
CA ALA A 125 30.20 -14.71 -0.01
C ALA A 125 30.35 -16.22 0.25
N ALA A 126 30.52 -16.98 -0.83
CA ALA A 126 30.54 -18.44 -0.76
C ALA A 126 31.69 -18.81 0.18
N PRO A 127 31.42 -19.38 1.36
CA PRO A 127 32.47 -19.72 2.30
C PRO A 127 33.47 -20.68 1.63
N GLU A 128 33.02 -21.46 0.64
CA GLU A 128 33.85 -22.33 -0.20
C GLU A 128 34.88 -21.58 -1.05
N LEU A 129 34.55 -20.41 -1.60
CA LEU A 129 35.49 -19.60 -2.39
C LEU A 129 36.49 -18.87 -1.49
N GLU A 130 36.04 -18.38 -0.33
CA GLU A 130 36.93 -17.84 0.69
C GLU A 130 37.85 -18.94 1.25
N LEU A 131 37.32 -20.13 1.54
CA LEU A 131 38.08 -21.28 2.01
C LEU A 131 39.07 -21.76 0.95
N GLN A 132 38.67 -21.85 -0.32
CA GLN A 132 39.58 -22.18 -1.43
C GLN A 132 40.70 -21.15 -1.55
N SER A 133 40.38 -19.85 -1.48
CA SER A 133 41.41 -18.81 -1.52
C SER A 133 42.35 -18.87 -0.32
N VAL A 134 41.86 -19.25 0.87
CA VAL A 134 42.70 -19.44 2.06
C VAL A 134 43.58 -20.67 1.89
N LEU A 135 43.03 -21.79 1.41
CA LEU A 135 43.77 -23.04 1.17
C LEU A 135 44.83 -22.89 0.07
N GLU A 136 44.55 -22.14 -1.00
CA GLU A 136 45.50 -21.83 -2.07
C GLU A 136 46.67 -20.94 -1.62
N ASN A 137 46.50 -20.22 -0.50
CA ASN A 137 47.52 -19.34 0.08
C ASN A 137 48.26 -19.95 1.28
N LEU A 138 47.95 -21.19 1.67
CA LEU A 138 48.69 -21.90 2.72
C LEU A 138 50.02 -22.44 2.18
N SER A 139 51.04 -22.47 3.03
CA SER A 139 52.28 -23.17 2.72
C SER A 139 52.07 -24.70 2.76
N ASP A 140 52.90 -25.46 2.05
CA ASP A 140 52.82 -26.94 2.00
C ASP A 140 52.85 -27.59 3.40
N GLU A 141 53.57 -26.98 4.35
CA GLU A 141 53.62 -27.45 5.75
C GLU A 141 52.29 -27.22 6.50
N GLU A 142 51.59 -26.13 6.21
CA GLU A 142 50.30 -25.80 6.84
C GLU A 142 49.17 -26.63 6.23
N LEU A 143 49.23 -26.89 4.93
CA LEU A 143 48.29 -27.78 4.24
C LEU A 143 48.38 -29.22 4.77
N ALA A 144 49.60 -29.74 4.93
CA ALA A 144 49.82 -31.09 5.50
C ALA A 144 49.31 -31.22 6.95
N ARG A 145 49.41 -30.15 7.75
CA ARG A 145 48.84 -30.13 9.11
C ARG A 145 47.32 -30.10 9.11
N PHE A 146 46.71 -29.39 8.17
CA PHE A 146 45.26 -29.33 8.00
C PHE A 146 44.70 -30.70 7.58
N GLU A 147 45.32 -31.36 6.61
CA GLU A 147 44.92 -32.72 6.17
C GLU A 147 45.06 -33.76 7.29
N ALA A 148 46.10 -33.65 8.12
CA ALA A 148 46.29 -34.53 9.27
C ALA A 148 45.21 -34.37 10.36
N LEU A 149 44.50 -33.24 10.40
CA LEU A 149 43.37 -33.00 11.31
C LEU A 149 42.07 -33.65 10.83
N GLY A 150 41.90 -33.91 9.53
CA GLY A 150 40.70 -34.52 8.93
C GLY A 150 40.65 -36.06 9.02
N HIS A 151 41.72 -36.70 9.50
CA HIS A 151 41.86 -38.16 9.60
C HIS A 151 41.76 -38.71 11.05
N LYS A 152 41.17 -37.95 11.98
CA LYS A 152 40.79 -38.41 13.32
C LYS A 152 39.28 -38.55 13.45
#